data_AF-A0A074Y2W2-F1
#
_entry.id   AF-A0A074Y2W2-F1
#
_cell.length_a   1.000
_cell.length_b   1.000
_cell.length_c   1.000
_cell.angle_alpha   90.00
_cell.angle_beta   90.00
_cell.angle_gamma   90.00
#
_symmetry.space_group_name_H-M   'P 1'
#
loop_
_entity.id
_entity.type
_entity.pdbx_description
1 polymer ?
#
loop_
_entity_poly.entity_id
_entity_poly.type
_entity_poly.pdbx_seq_one_letter_code
_entity_poly.pdbx_strand_id
1 'polypeptide(L)' 'PERGSFPLDHDAECQHIMKSYLRCLRAYRGMNDDECRMLSKSYLQCRMDNNLMAPDEMKNLGYDNTPQALAAAAA' A
#
# COMPACT_ATOMS: atom_id res chain seq x y z
N PRO A 1 4.19 -1.85 -31.37
CA PRO A 1 3.55 -0.92 -30.41
C PRO A 1 3.81 -1.42 -28.98
N GLU A 2 4.96 -1.11 -28.38
CA GLU A 2 5.32 0.19 -27.79
C GLU A 2 4.43 0.57 -26.60
N ARG A 3 4.84 0.12 -25.40
CA ARG A 3 4.16 0.24 -24.10
C ARG A 3 3.15 -0.87 -23.82
N GLY A 4 3.67 -2.10 -23.71
CA GLY A 4 3.10 -3.02 -22.73
C GLY A 4 3.40 -2.46 -21.33
N SER A 5 2.72 -1.39 -20.92
CA SER A 5 2.49 -1.10 -19.52
C SER A 5 1.84 -2.36 -18.98
N PHE A 6 2.63 -3.17 -18.29
CA PHE A 6 2.22 -4.42 -17.68
C PHE A 6 0.81 -4.23 -17.09
N PRO A 7 -0.20 -5.02 -17.50
CA PRO A 7 -1.54 -4.90 -16.95
C PRO A 7 -1.55 -5.50 -15.53
N LEU A 8 -0.79 -4.91 -14.61
CA LEU A 8 -0.84 -5.23 -13.18
C LEU A 8 -2.00 -4.51 -12.47
N ASP A 9 -2.78 -3.75 -13.22
CA ASP A 9 -4.07 -3.17 -12.82
C ASP A 9 -5.02 -3.30 -14.01
N HIS A 10 -5.68 -4.44 -14.16
CA HIS A 10 -6.59 -4.73 -15.27
C HIS A 10 -7.83 -3.80 -15.24
N ASP A 11 -8.30 -3.42 -14.03
CA ASP A 11 -9.54 -2.66 -13.84
C ASP A 11 -9.45 -1.56 -12.76
N ALA A 12 -8.24 -1.22 -12.30
CA ALA A 12 -8.02 -0.23 -11.23
C ALA A 12 -8.81 -0.53 -9.94
N GLU A 13 -9.05 -1.82 -9.64
CA GLU A 13 -9.93 -2.25 -8.54
C GLU A 13 -9.46 -1.73 -7.18
N CYS A 14 -8.15 -1.71 -6.94
CA CYS A 14 -7.56 -1.20 -5.69
C CYS A 14 -7.24 0.31 -5.73
N GLN A 15 -7.53 1.00 -6.83
CA GLN A 15 -7.18 2.42 -7.02
C GLN A 15 -7.92 3.34 -6.03
N HIS A 16 -9.13 2.96 -5.59
CA HIS A 16 -9.88 3.74 -4.61
C HIS A 16 -9.15 3.82 -3.26
N ILE A 17 -8.53 2.72 -2.81
CA ILE A 17 -7.74 2.65 -1.58
C ILE A 17 -6.44 3.43 -1.75
N MET A 18 -5.76 3.28 -2.88
CA MET A 18 -4.55 4.06 -3.20
C MET A 18 -4.82 5.57 -3.14
N LYS A 19 -5.92 6.03 -3.72
CA LYS A 19 -6.31 7.45 -3.66
C LYS A 19 -6.56 7.91 -2.22
N SER A 20 -7.18 7.06 -1.39
CA SER A 20 -7.35 7.35 0.04
C SER A 20 -6.00 7.45 0.76
N TYR A 21 -5.09 6.51 0.53
CA TYR A 21 -3.74 6.54 1.10
C TYR A 21 -2.97 7.81 0.71
N LEU A 22 -2.97 8.16 -0.58
CA LEU A 22 -2.30 9.38 -1.06
C LEU A 22 -2.96 10.65 -0.50
N ARG A 23 -4.29 10.67 -0.32
CA ARG A 23 -4.98 11.78 0.36
C ARG A 23 -4.56 11.88 1.82
N CYS A 24 -4.44 10.74 2.51
CA CYS A 24 -3.97 10.69 3.89
C CYS A 24 -2.57 11.27 3.99
N LEU A 25 -1.61 10.77 3.21
CA LEU A 25 -0.25 11.32 3.20
C LEU A 25 -0.23 12.84 2.95
N ARG A 26 -1.03 13.34 2.00
CA ARG A 26 -1.12 14.79 1.75
C ARG A 26 -1.70 15.56 2.94
N ALA A 27 -2.71 15.01 3.62
CA ALA A 27 -3.30 15.62 4.81
C ALA A 27 -2.27 15.71 5.96
N TYR A 28 -1.46 14.68 6.14
CA TYR A 28 -0.42 14.58 7.16
C TYR A 28 0.94 15.13 6.72
N ARG A 29 1.00 15.97 5.68
CA ARG A 29 2.23 16.61 5.16
C ARG A 29 3.35 15.61 4.81
N GLY A 30 2.96 14.43 4.34
CA GLY A 30 3.87 13.33 4.00
C GLY A 30 4.22 12.42 5.18
N MET A 31 3.71 12.69 6.40
CA MET A 31 3.86 11.77 7.51
C MET A 31 2.95 10.56 7.32
N ASN A 32 3.52 9.37 7.47
CA ASN A 32 2.81 8.12 7.41
C ASN A 32 2.29 7.76 8.81
N ASP A 33 1.24 8.46 9.22
CA ASP A 33 0.56 8.21 10.50
C ASP A 33 -0.16 6.85 10.48
N ASP A 34 -0.59 6.35 11.64
CA ASP A 34 -1.21 5.03 11.79
C ASP A 34 -2.46 4.88 10.89
N GLU A 35 -3.23 5.94 10.66
CA GLU A 35 -4.34 5.94 9.70
C GLU A 35 -3.88 5.71 8.26
N CYS A 36 -2.79 6.38 7.83
CA CYS A 36 -2.24 6.20 6.50
C CYS A 36 -1.63 4.80 6.33
N ARG A 37 -1.02 4.28 7.39
CA ARG A 37 -0.47 2.91 7.45
C ARG A 37 -1.57 1.86 7.34
N MET A 38 -2.74 2.08 7.95
CA MET A 38 -3.89 1.19 7.74
C MET A 38 -4.37 1.20 6.29
N LEU A 39 -4.44 2.37 5.65
CA LEU A 39 -4.82 2.50 4.24
C LEU A 39 -3.82 1.82 3.30
N SER A 40 -2.52 1.93 3.56
CA SER A 40 -1.50 1.26 2.76
C SER A 40 -1.52 -0.26 2.94
N LYS A 41 -1.81 -0.75 4.14
CA LYS A 41 -2.04 -2.19 4.41
C LYS A 41 -3.23 -2.72 3.61
N SER A 42 -4.37 -2.03 3.66
CA SER A 42 -5.57 -2.41 2.89
C SER A 42 -5.31 -2.39 1.38
N TYR A 43 -4.50 -1.44 0.90
CA TYR A 43 -4.13 -1.36 -0.51
C TYR A 43 -3.31 -2.59 -0.94
N LEU A 44 -2.30 -2.97 -0.15
CA LEU A 44 -1.49 -4.15 -0.45
C LEU A 44 -2.30 -5.45 -0.34
N GLN A 45 -3.20 -5.55 0.64
CA GLN A 45 -4.10 -6.69 0.77
C GLN A 45 -4.97 -6.84 -0.48
N CYS A 46 -5.59 -5.75 -0.93
CA CYS A 46 -6.40 -5.74 -2.14
C CYS A 46 -5.61 -6.22 -3.37
N ARG A 47 -4.33 -5.84 -3.49
CA ARG A 47 -3.49 -6.30 -4.60
C ARG A 47 -3.17 -7.78 -4.52
N MET A 48 -2.96 -8.33 -3.32
CA MET A 48 -2.75 -9.76 -3.14
C MET A 48 -4.03 -10.56 -3.43
N ASP A 49 -5.17 -10.10 -2.93
CA ASP A 49 -6.48 -10.76 -3.11
C ASP A 49 -6.89 -10.82 -4.60
N ASN A 50 -6.57 -9.77 -5.36
CA ASN A 50 -6.83 -9.69 -6.80
C ASN A 50 -5.71 -10.27 -7.67
N ASN A 51 -4.74 -10.99 -7.07
CA ASN A 51 -3.58 -11.55 -7.78
C ASN A 51 -2.77 -10.50 -8.60
N LEU A 52 -2.85 -9.22 -8.21
CA LEU A 52 -2.09 -8.11 -8.77
C LEU A 52 -0.69 -7.98 -8.14
N MET A 53 -0.45 -8.74 -7.07
CA MET A 53 0.82 -8.88 -6.37
C MET A 53 0.95 -10.30 -5.83
N ALA A 54 2.18 -10.83 -5.77
CA ALA A 54 2.42 -12.13 -5.16
C ALA A 54 1.97 -12.10 -3.68
N PRO A 55 1.26 -13.14 -3.19
CA PRO A 55 0.85 -13.19 -1.80
C PRO A 55 2.10 -13.28 -0.91
N ASP A 56 2.21 -12.33 0.02
CA ASP A 56 3.28 -12.24 1.00
C ASP A 56 2.70 -11.91 2.38
N GLU A 57 3.44 -12.19 3.44
CA GLU A 57 3.00 -11.89 4.78
C GLU A 57 3.16 -10.40 5.07
N MET A 58 2.14 -9.77 5.67
CA MET A 58 2.14 -8.34 6.01
C MET A 58 3.34 -7.91 6.86
N LYS A 59 3.90 -8.82 7.67
CA LYS A 59 5.12 -8.60 8.44
C LYS A 59 6.35 -8.35 7.57
N ASN A 60 6.46 -9.00 6.41
CA ASN A 60 7.57 -8.83 5.47
C ASN A 60 7.48 -7.49 4.72
N LEU A 61 6.27 -6.93 4.66
CA LEU A 61 5.96 -5.65 4.02
C LEU A 61 6.04 -4.45 4.98
N GLY A 62 6.58 -4.64 6.20
CA GLY A 62 6.73 -3.60 7.22
C GLY A 62 5.47 -3.30 8.02
N TYR A 63 4.48 -4.19 8.01
CA TYR A 63 3.28 -4.14 8.88
C TYR A 63 3.37 -5.11 10.05
N ASP A 64 4.57 -5.48 10.45
CA ASP A 64 4.80 -6.16 11.71
C ASP A 64 4.51 -5.18 12.86
N ASN A 65 3.82 -5.68 13.88
CA ASN A 65 3.49 -4.95 15.10
C ASN A 65 4.73 -4.81 16.02
N THR A 66 5.94 -4.84 15.46
CA THR A 66 7.15 -4.66 16.24
C THR A 66 7.51 -3.16 16.31
N PRO A 67 8.09 -2.71 17.44
CA PRO A 67 8.59 -1.34 17.56
C PRO A 67 9.59 -0.95 16.46
N GLN A 68 10.26 -1.95 15.88
CA GLN A 68 11.34 -1.77 14.91
C GLN A 68 10.80 -1.42 13.50
N ALA A 69 9.63 -1.94 13.14
CA ALA A 69 8.96 -1.58 11.88
C ALA A 69 8.21 -0.25 11.93
N LEU A 70 7.70 0.14 13.11
CA LEU A 70 7.18 1.49 13.34
C LEU A 70 8.28 2.55 13.12
N ALA A 71 9.51 2.25 13.53
CA ALA A 71 10.65 3.14 13.30
C ALA A 71 11.11 3.17 11.82
N ALA A 72 11.05 2.05 11.10
CA ALA A 72 11.45 1.97 9.70
C ALA A 72 10.47 2.69 8.74
N ALA A 73 9.19 2.82 9.11
CA ALA A 73 8.19 3.54 8.33
C ALA A 73 8.21 5.06 8.52
N ALA A 74 8.91 5.55 9.56
CA ALA A 74 8.96 6.96 9.96
C ALA A 74 10.26 7.68 9.58
N ALA A 75 11.23 6.98 8.98
CA ALA A 75 12.53 7.52 8.53
C ALA A 75 12.52 7.76 7.00
#